data_AF-A0A962GE75-F1
#
_entry.id   AF-A0A962GE75-F1
#
_cell.length_a   1.000
_cell.length_b   1.000
_cell.length_c   1.000
_cell.angle_alpha   90.00
_cell.angle_beta   90.00
_cell.angle_gamma   90.00
#
_symmetry.space_group_name_H-M   'P 1'
#
loop_
_entity.id
_entity.type
_entity.pdbx_description
1 polymer ?
#
loop_
_entity_poly.entity_id
_entity_poly.type
_entity_poly.pdbx_seq_one_letter_code
_entity_poly.pdbx_strand_id
1 'polypeptide(L)'
;DEALYFVREGASRIDLGWSFAAWVDPQDPVIDELLELAGIDASEQMRAPSSRAGRLERARAIWLGLERHGLRYADDSAGISQGPVVYSQRVRLLSSTWGERVANCLDGSVLIASALERLGVGSFLVLVPGHAFVGFYTDDARHEAEFLETTLLGFAGRSQPAATGSVEPAIRQRALEGFEAARRAGRDRYRKIAPRLDGRHRPDYALIDISKARAYGIMPLAVGRGDRAGSAPVAFSTPLRPQRPARQNP
;
A
#
# COMPACT_ATOMS: atom_id res chain seq x y z
N ASP A 1 15.12 0.77 6.26
CA ASP A 1 15.48 -0.43 7.05
C ASP A 1 15.44 -1.68 6.20
N GLU A 2 16.10 -2.75 6.64
CA GLU A 2 16.10 -4.03 5.94
C GLU A 2 14.88 -4.87 6.35
N ALA A 3 14.13 -5.35 5.36
CA ALA A 3 12.94 -6.18 5.55
C ALA A 3 13.16 -7.55 4.92
N LEU A 4 12.91 -8.61 5.68
CA LEU A 4 13.15 -9.97 5.23
C LEU A 4 11.93 -10.52 4.51
N TYR A 5 12.13 -11.05 3.30
CA TYR A 5 11.14 -11.90 2.66
C TYR A 5 11.12 -13.29 3.29
N PHE A 6 12.31 -13.91 3.44
CA PHE A 6 12.44 -15.21 4.07
C PHE A 6 13.88 -15.51 4.51
N VAL A 7 14.01 -16.49 5.40
CA VAL A 7 15.28 -17.11 5.80
C VAL A 7 15.30 -18.56 5.35
N ARG A 8 16.45 -19.04 4.87
CA ARG A 8 16.69 -20.44 4.55
C ARG A 8 17.24 -21.17 5.76
N GLU A 9 16.53 -22.19 6.21
CA GLU A 9 16.98 -23.11 7.26
C GLU A 9 17.03 -24.53 6.68
N GLY A 10 18.24 -24.98 6.35
CA GLY A 10 18.43 -26.21 5.59
C GLY A 10 17.74 -26.13 4.21
N ALA A 11 16.82 -27.06 3.95
CA ALA A 11 16.00 -27.05 2.72
C ALA A 11 14.72 -26.19 2.84
N SER A 12 14.39 -25.73 4.05
CA SER A 12 13.17 -24.96 4.31
C SER A 12 13.37 -23.48 4.07
N ARG A 13 12.28 -22.79 3.66
CA ARG A 13 12.22 -21.33 3.56
C ARG A 13 11.18 -20.82 4.53
N ILE A 14 11.62 -20.12 5.58
CA ILE A 14 10.75 -19.53 6.60
C ILE A 14 10.24 -18.19 6.08
N ASP A 15 8.94 -18.10 5.82
CA ASP A 15 8.28 -16.90 5.31
C ASP A 15 8.23 -15.79 6.39
N LEU A 16 8.85 -14.66 6.06
CA LEU A 16 8.86 -13.43 6.87
C LEU A 16 8.20 -12.26 6.15
N GLY A 17 7.60 -12.48 4.97
CA GLY A 17 7.02 -11.43 4.15
C GLY A 17 5.89 -10.69 4.84
N TRP A 18 5.21 -11.30 5.81
CA TRP A 18 4.21 -10.59 6.63
C TRP A 18 4.78 -9.35 7.34
N SER A 19 6.09 -9.31 7.61
CA SER A 19 6.75 -8.19 8.29
C SER A 19 6.71 -6.89 7.51
N PHE A 20 6.59 -6.93 6.18
CA PHE A 20 6.44 -5.73 5.33
C PHE A 20 5.23 -4.89 5.71
N ALA A 21 4.20 -5.48 6.34
CA ALA A 21 3.07 -4.72 6.87
C ALA A 21 3.47 -3.70 7.94
N ALA A 22 4.64 -3.82 8.58
CA ALA A 22 5.13 -2.85 9.57
C ALA A 22 5.53 -1.50 8.93
N TRP A 23 5.82 -1.45 7.63
CA TRP A 23 6.12 -0.18 6.93
C TRP A 23 4.86 0.62 6.56
N VAL A 24 3.68 0.03 6.71
CA VAL A 24 2.41 0.72 6.48
C VAL A 24 2.03 1.50 7.73
N ASP A 25 2.42 2.77 7.83
CA ASP A 25 2.05 3.62 8.95
C ASP A 25 1.01 4.67 8.52
N PRO A 26 -0.30 4.40 8.72
CA PRO A 26 -1.31 5.40 8.44
C PRO A 26 -1.15 6.63 9.33
N GLN A 27 -0.47 6.58 10.47
CA GLN A 27 -0.32 7.70 11.41
C GLN A 27 0.96 8.52 11.18
N ASP A 28 1.75 8.21 10.15
CA ASP A 28 2.97 8.97 9.83
C ASP A 28 2.61 10.40 9.36
N PRO A 29 3.33 11.45 9.81
CA PRO A 29 3.10 12.83 9.37
C PRO A 29 3.18 13.04 7.85
N VAL A 30 3.96 12.23 7.13
CA VAL A 30 3.99 12.23 5.66
C VAL A 30 2.61 12.00 5.07
N ILE A 31 1.78 11.18 5.73
CA ILE A 31 0.41 10.93 5.26
C ILE A 31 -0.44 12.18 5.39
N ASP A 32 -0.22 13.02 6.40
CA ASP A 32 -0.94 14.29 6.54
C ASP A 32 -0.61 15.22 5.37
N GLU A 33 0.68 15.38 5.06
CA GLU A 33 1.17 16.18 3.93
C GLU A 33 0.64 15.66 2.59
N LEU A 34 0.64 14.33 2.40
CA LEU A 34 0.11 13.71 1.18
C LEU A 34 -1.39 13.96 1.03
N LEU A 35 -2.18 13.86 2.10
CA LEU A 35 -3.62 14.08 2.03
C LEU A 35 -3.98 15.54 1.78
N GLU A 36 -3.20 16.48 2.33
CA GLU A 36 -3.29 17.90 1.99
C GLU A 36 -3.02 18.14 0.49
N LEU A 37 -1.92 17.57 -0.03
CA LEU A 37 -1.62 17.62 -1.46
C LEU A 37 -2.64 16.87 -2.32
N ALA A 38 -3.35 15.88 -1.79
CA ALA A 38 -4.45 15.21 -2.48
C ALA A 38 -5.73 16.07 -2.52
N GLY A 39 -5.78 17.17 -1.75
CA GLY A 39 -6.97 18.00 -1.58
C GLY A 39 -8.07 17.31 -0.76
N ILE A 40 -7.70 16.43 0.17
CA ILE A 40 -8.63 15.71 1.05
C ILE A 40 -8.68 16.43 2.39
N ASP A 41 -9.82 17.07 2.69
CA ASP A 41 -9.99 17.82 3.93
C ASP A 41 -10.22 16.92 5.16
N ALA A 42 -10.20 17.52 6.36
CA ALA A 42 -10.36 16.79 7.61
C ALA A 42 -11.72 16.05 7.71
N SER A 43 -12.80 16.63 7.19
CA SER A 43 -14.13 15.99 7.21
C SER A 43 -14.16 14.74 6.32
N GLU A 44 -13.46 14.83 5.19
CA GLU A 44 -13.28 13.76 4.23
C GLU A 44 -12.40 12.62 4.75
N GLN A 45 -11.40 12.94 5.57
CA GLN A 45 -10.57 11.97 6.27
C GLN A 45 -11.35 11.21 7.35
N MET A 46 -12.24 11.89 8.07
CA MET A 46 -13.07 11.27 9.12
C MET A 46 -14.15 10.34 8.56
N ARG A 47 -14.51 10.47 7.28
CA ARG A 47 -15.59 9.70 6.65
C ARG A 47 -15.03 8.64 5.70
N ALA A 48 -14.96 7.40 6.17
CA ALA A 48 -14.63 6.26 5.33
C ALA A 48 -15.62 6.14 4.16
N PRO A 49 -15.15 5.97 2.91
CA PRO A 49 -16.02 5.79 1.76
C PRO A 49 -16.69 4.41 1.81
N SER A 50 -18.01 4.36 1.61
CA SER A 50 -18.79 3.12 1.59
C SER A 50 -19.07 2.57 0.19
N SER A 51 -18.84 3.38 -0.86
CA SER A 51 -19.08 2.97 -2.25
C SER A 51 -17.78 2.70 -3.00
N ARG A 52 -17.85 1.81 -4.00
CA ARG A 52 -16.74 1.58 -4.94
C ARG A 52 -16.25 2.88 -5.58
N ALA A 53 -17.17 3.76 -5.99
CA ALA A 53 -16.85 5.05 -6.58
C ALA A 53 -16.06 5.94 -5.61
N GLY A 54 -16.51 6.07 -4.35
CA GLY A 54 -15.81 6.87 -3.36
C GLY A 54 -14.43 6.32 -2.99
N ARG A 55 -14.27 4.99 -2.94
CA ARG A 55 -12.97 4.34 -2.71
C ARG A 55 -12.00 4.59 -3.88
N LEU A 56 -12.49 4.52 -5.12
CA LEU A 56 -11.71 4.87 -6.33
C LEU A 56 -11.34 6.35 -6.36
N GLU A 57 -12.26 7.24 -5.99
CA GLU A 57 -12.00 8.68 -5.92
C GLU A 57 -10.90 9.00 -4.90
N ARG A 58 -10.92 8.38 -3.72
CA ARG A 58 -9.88 8.50 -2.70
C ARG A 58 -8.52 8.01 -3.21
N ALA A 59 -8.47 6.83 -3.83
CA ALA A 59 -7.23 6.30 -4.42
C ALA A 59 -6.68 7.21 -5.53
N ARG A 60 -7.56 7.79 -6.37
CA ARG A 60 -7.17 8.74 -7.41
C ARG A 60 -6.67 10.06 -6.84
N ALA A 61 -7.29 10.56 -5.77
CA ALA A 61 -6.85 11.78 -5.09
C ALA A 61 -5.47 11.58 -4.45
N ILE A 62 -5.22 10.43 -3.81
CA ILE A 62 -3.88 10.05 -3.34
C ILE A 62 -2.86 10.12 -4.49
N TRP A 63 -3.17 9.51 -5.63
CA TRP A 63 -2.28 9.55 -6.81
C TRP A 63 -2.00 10.97 -7.29
N LEU A 64 -3.01 11.85 -7.29
CA LEU A 64 -2.83 13.27 -7.58
C LEU A 64 -1.88 13.95 -6.59
N GLY A 65 -2.00 13.66 -5.29
CA GLY A 65 -1.08 14.16 -4.28
C GLY A 65 0.37 13.74 -4.54
N LEU A 66 0.60 12.48 -4.93
CA LEU A 66 1.92 11.97 -5.29
C LEU A 66 2.50 12.70 -6.53
N GLU A 67 1.69 12.94 -7.56
CA GLU A 67 2.11 13.71 -8.75
C GLU A 67 2.39 15.18 -8.44
N ARG A 68 1.59 15.81 -7.56
CA ARG A 68 1.84 17.19 -7.10
C ARG A 68 3.14 17.30 -6.32
N HIS A 69 3.44 16.31 -5.47
CA HIS A 69 4.72 16.23 -4.76
C HIS A 69 5.89 15.98 -5.71
N GLY A 70 5.62 15.45 -6.91
CA GLY A 70 6.62 15.09 -7.90
C GLY A 70 7.33 13.77 -7.58
N LEU A 71 6.68 12.87 -6.85
CA LEU A 71 7.21 11.53 -6.55
C LEU A 71 7.38 10.73 -7.85
N ARG A 72 8.58 10.20 -8.09
CA ARG A 72 8.89 9.38 -9.27
C ARG A 72 9.29 7.96 -8.88
N TYR A 73 9.00 7.00 -9.76
CA TYR A 73 9.59 5.68 -9.63
C TYR A 73 11.10 5.72 -9.94
N ALA A 74 11.90 5.04 -9.12
CA ALA A 74 13.26 4.65 -9.50
C ALA A 74 13.45 3.17 -9.27
N ASP A 75 14.00 2.51 -10.29
CA ASP A 75 14.40 1.12 -10.18
C ASP A 75 15.73 1.05 -9.45
N ASP A 76 15.70 0.66 -8.18
CA ASP A 76 16.91 0.39 -7.41
C ASP A 76 16.97 -1.09 -7.03
N SER A 77 17.41 -1.90 -7.99
CA SER A 77 17.72 -3.31 -7.75
C SER A 77 18.81 -3.52 -6.69
N ALA A 78 19.59 -2.48 -6.33
CA ALA A 78 20.57 -2.55 -5.24
C ALA A 78 19.92 -2.65 -3.86
N GLY A 79 18.61 -2.41 -3.76
CA GLY A 79 17.86 -2.62 -2.52
C GLY A 79 17.65 -4.08 -2.16
N ILE A 80 17.71 -5.01 -3.12
CA ILE A 80 17.46 -6.46 -2.88
C ILE A 80 18.78 -7.14 -2.51
N SER A 81 18.78 -7.84 -1.37
CA SER A 81 19.92 -8.63 -0.90
C SER A 81 19.59 -10.13 -1.00
N GLN A 82 20.39 -10.84 -1.82
CA GLN A 82 20.28 -12.29 -2.03
C GLN A 82 21.47 -13.02 -1.41
N GLY A 83 21.47 -13.13 -0.08
CA GLY A 83 22.45 -13.94 0.63
C GLY A 83 22.18 -15.45 0.49
N PRO A 84 23.15 -16.30 0.84
CA PRO A 84 22.97 -17.75 0.84
C PRO A 84 21.89 -18.20 1.84
N VAL A 85 21.66 -17.41 2.89
CA VAL A 85 20.73 -17.69 4.00
C VAL A 85 19.53 -16.74 4.01
N VAL A 86 19.76 -15.44 3.80
CA VAL A 86 18.73 -14.40 3.93
C VAL A 86 18.36 -13.85 2.56
N TYR A 87 17.05 -13.74 2.31
CA TYR A 87 16.52 -12.95 1.21
C TYR A 87 15.74 -11.76 1.77
N SER A 88 16.20 -10.56 1.47
CA SER A 88 15.68 -9.32 2.03
C SER A 88 15.69 -8.20 0.99
N GLN A 89 14.98 -7.12 1.30
CA GLN A 89 15.10 -5.86 0.58
C GLN A 89 15.15 -4.70 1.58
N ARG A 90 15.96 -3.69 1.28
CA ARG A 90 15.89 -2.39 1.95
C ARG A 90 14.62 -1.65 1.53
N VAL A 91 13.78 -1.34 2.51
CA VAL A 91 12.57 -0.53 2.35
C VAL A 91 12.80 0.80 3.05
N ARG A 92 12.64 1.90 2.32
CA ARG A 92 12.80 3.24 2.89
C ARG A 92 11.61 3.58 3.79
N LEU A 93 11.89 4.36 4.82
CA LEU A 93 10.83 4.93 5.65
C LEU A 93 10.01 5.92 4.80
N LEU A 94 8.76 6.15 5.18
CA LEU A 94 7.88 7.07 4.45
C LEU A 94 8.49 8.47 4.37
N SER A 95 9.11 8.95 5.45
CA SER A 95 9.83 10.24 5.49
C SER A 95 10.99 10.33 4.50
N SER A 96 11.78 9.26 4.33
CA SER A 96 12.88 9.23 3.35
C SER A 96 12.33 9.20 1.92
N THR A 97 11.37 8.33 1.63
CA THR A 97 10.69 8.26 0.32
C THR A 97 10.07 9.61 -0.06
N TRP A 98 9.41 10.26 0.90
CA TRP A 98 8.79 11.56 0.73
C TRP A 98 9.83 12.67 0.50
N GLY A 99 10.86 12.74 1.35
CA GLY A 99 11.91 13.77 1.24
C GLY A 99 12.73 13.67 -0.05
N GLU A 100 13.06 12.45 -0.48
CA GLU A 100 13.85 12.20 -1.70
C GLU A 100 13.02 12.29 -2.99
N ARG A 101 11.69 12.25 -2.89
CA ARG A 101 10.75 12.25 -4.04
C ARG A 101 10.98 11.11 -5.03
N VAL A 102 11.53 10.01 -4.55
CA VAL A 102 11.78 8.81 -5.33
C VAL A 102 11.26 7.61 -4.56
N ALA A 103 10.59 6.68 -5.24
CA ALA A 103 10.08 5.44 -4.66
C ALA A 103 10.47 4.23 -5.52
N ASN A 104 10.88 3.11 -4.91
CA ASN A 104 10.87 1.82 -5.59
C ASN A 104 9.48 1.18 -5.49
N CYS A 105 9.34 -0.05 -5.96
CA CYS A 105 8.05 -0.72 -6.05
C CYS A 105 7.37 -0.88 -4.68
N LEU A 106 8.15 -1.23 -3.66
CA LEU A 106 7.66 -1.48 -2.32
C LEU A 106 7.52 -0.18 -1.51
N ASP A 107 8.46 0.76 -1.62
CA ASP A 107 8.37 2.09 -1.00
C ASP A 107 7.06 2.79 -1.40
N GLY A 108 6.75 2.79 -2.71
CA GLY A 108 5.51 3.35 -3.22
C GLY A 108 4.28 2.59 -2.75
N SER A 109 4.38 1.26 -2.63
CA SER A 109 3.26 0.42 -2.19
C SER A 109 2.90 0.68 -0.73
N VAL A 110 3.89 0.79 0.14
CA VAL A 110 3.64 1.05 1.58
C VAL A 110 3.17 2.49 1.82
N LEU A 111 3.66 3.47 1.05
CA LEU A 111 3.18 4.86 1.12
C LEU A 111 1.70 4.96 0.71
N ILE A 112 1.33 4.36 -0.43
CA ILE A 112 -0.06 4.35 -0.91
C ILE A 112 -0.97 3.57 0.05
N ALA A 113 -0.54 2.39 0.52
CA ALA A 113 -1.29 1.61 1.50
C ALA A 113 -1.55 2.42 2.78
N SER A 114 -0.54 3.15 3.28
CA SER A 114 -0.66 3.98 4.49
C SER A 114 -1.71 5.08 4.32
N ALA A 115 -1.72 5.75 3.16
CA ALA A 115 -2.72 6.77 2.85
C ALA A 115 -4.14 6.18 2.70
N LEU A 116 -4.26 5.00 2.10
CA LEU A 116 -5.54 4.29 1.97
C LEU A 116 -6.09 3.87 3.34
N GLU A 117 -5.26 3.27 4.19
CA GLU A 117 -5.63 2.89 5.56
C GLU A 117 -6.07 4.11 6.38
N ARG A 118 -5.37 5.26 6.21
CA ARG A 118 -5.76 6.52 6.86
C ARG A 118 -7.17 6.97 6.48
N LEU A 119 -7.60 6.70 5.26
CA LEU A 119 -8.91 7.06 4.73
C LEU A 119 -9.99 5.97 4.95
N GLY A 120 -9.69 4.94 5.75
CA GLY A 120 -10.60 3.82 5.99
C GLY A 120 -10.80 2.92 4.75
N VAL A 121 -9.87 2.97 3.80
CA VAL A 121 -9.87 2.08 2.63
C VAL A 121 -8.92 0.93 2.90
N GLY A 122 -9.48 -0.24 3.24
CA GLY A 122 -8.68 -1.43 3.52
C GLY A 122 -7.79 -1.80 2.33
N SER A 123 -6.51 -2.01 2.62
CA SER A 123 -5.45 -2.21 1.65
C SER A 123 -4.64 -3.47 1.93
N PHE A 124 -3.84 -3.86 0.96
CA PHE A 124 -2.95 -5.00 1.06
C PHE A 124 -1.75 -4.85 0.12
N LEU A 125 -0.63 -5.44 0.52
CA LEU A 125 0.56 -5.54 -0.32
C LEU A 125 0.52 -6.86 -1.10
N VAL A 126 0.95 -6.84 -2.36
CA VAL A 126 1.15 -8.03 -3.17
C VAL A 126 2.63 -8.17 -3.50
N LEU A 127 3.22 -9.27 -3.03
CA LEU A 127 4.62 -9.61 -3.28
C LEU A 127 4.68 -10.71 -4.35
N VAL A 128 5.59 -10.52 -5.30
CA VAL A 128 5.96 -11.51 -6.32
C VAL A 128 7.49 -11.51 -6.47
N PRO A 129 8.10 -12.51 -7.12
CA PRO A 129 9.55 -12.51 -7.30
C PRO A 129 10.05 -11.21 -7.95
N GLY A 130 10.90 -10.49 -7.21
CA GLY A 130 11.53 -9.24 -7.65
C GLY A 130 10.62 -8.02 -7.76
N HIS A 131 9.36 -8.08 -7.32
CA HIS A 131 8.44 -6.96 -7.45
C HIS A 131 7.37 -6.92 -6.35
N ALA A 132 6.85 -5.72 -6.09
CA ALA A 132 5.73 -5.51 -5.20
C ALA A 132 4.77 -4.46 -5.76
N PHE A 133 3.49 -4.61 -5.47
CA PHE A 133 2.47 -3.61 -5.80
C PHE A 133 1.38 -3.60 -4.73
N VAL A 134 0.53 -2.58 -4.74
CA VAL A 134 -0.51 -2.38 -3.74
C VAL A 134 -1.89 -2.69 -4.31
N GLY A 135 -2.76 -3.26 -3.50
CA GLY A 135 -4.18 -3.36 -3.79
C GLY A 135 -5.04 -2.83 -2.66
N PHE A 136 -6.30 -2.58 -2.97
CA PHE A 136 -7.28 -2.07 -2.02
C PHE A 136 -8.67 -2.61 -2.32
N TYR A 137 -9.43 -2.82 -1.26
CA TYR A 137 -10.81 -3.29 -1.35
C TYR A 137 -11.73 -2.17 -1.84
N THR A 138 -12.66 -2.54 -2.72
CA THR A 138 -13.66 -1.63 -3.31
C THR A 138 -15.05 -1.82 -2.72
N ASP A 139 -15.19 -2.72 -1.77
CA ASP A 139 -16.40 -3.02 -1.01
C ASP A 139 -16.07 -3.31 0.47
N ASP A 140 -17.06 -3.15 1.35
CA ASP A 140 -16.87 -3.38 2.79
C ASP A 140 -16.63 -4.86 3.11
N ALA A 141 -17.22 -5.76 2.32
CA ALA A 141 -17.08 -7.20 2.47
C ALA A 141 -15.72 -7.74 1.99
N ARG A 142 -14.90 -6.89 1.35
CA ARG A 142 -13.56 -7.22 0.86
C ARG A 142 -13.56 -8.34 -0.20
N HIS A 143 -14.62 -8.43 -1.00
CA HIS A 143 -14.71 -9.40 -2.09
C HIS A 143 -14.14 -8.86 -3.39
N GLU A 144 -14.18 -7.54 -3.58
CA GLU A 144 -13.78 -6.86 -4.79
C GLU A 144 -12.58 -5.96 -4.52
N ALA A 145 -11.58 -5.98 -5.39
CA ALA A 145 -10.37 -5.18 -5.21
C ALA A 145 -9.88 -4.53 -6.51
N GLU A 146 -9.13 -3.45 -6.33
CA GLU A 146 -8.36 -2.78 -7.38
C GLU A 146 -6.89 -2.77 -6.99
N PHE A 147 -6.00 -2.61 -7.97
CA PHE A 147 -4.56 -2.78 -7.81
C PHE A 147 -3.85 -1.63 -8.51
N LEU A 148 -2.79 -1.09 -7.91
CA LEU A 148 -2.01 0.00 -8.47
C LEU A 148 -0.57 -0.46 -8.67
N GLU A 149 -0.12 -0.40 -9.92
CA GLU A 149 1.27 -0.64 -10.30
C GLU A 149 2.12 0.61 -10.03
N THR A 150 3.01 0.53 -9.04
CA THR A 150 3.81 1.66 -8.56
C THR A 150 4.95 2.04 -9.49
N THR A 151 5.32 1.17 -10.44
CA THR A 151 6.31 1.50 -11.49
C THR A 151 5.85 2.63 -12.42
N LEU A 152 4.55 2.95 -12.39
CA LEU A 152 3.98 4.07 -13.14
C LEU A 152 3.91 5.37 -12.33
N LEU A 153 4.48 5.42 -11.12
CA LEU A 153 4.62 6.68 -10.39
C LEU A 153 5.47 7.65 -11.19
N GLY A 154 4.93 8.84 -11.40
CA GLY A 154 5.58 9.84 -12.19
C GLY A 154 5.51 9.62 -13.69
N PHE A 155 4.61 8.74 -14.15
CA PHE A 155 4.34 8.49 -15.55
C PHE A 155 4.02 9.78 -16.30
N ALA A 156 4.79 10.07 -17.34
CA ALA A 156 4.63 11.28 -18.15
C ALA A 156 3.47 11.19 -19.16
N GLY A 157 2.82 10.03 -19.34
CA GLY A 157 1.79 9.88 -20.35
C GLY A 157 2.29 10.02 -21.77
N ARG A 158 1.35 10.16 -22.71
CA ARG A 158 1.63 10.63 -24.08
C ARG A 158 1.62 12.16 -24.18
N SER A 159 1.42 12.86 -23.06
CA SER A 159 1.21 14.29 -23.04
C SER A 159 2.55 15.03 -23.11
N GLN A 160 2.72 15.80 -24.18
CA GLN A 160 3.86 16.68 -24.40
C GLN A 160 4.06 17.63 -23.21
N PRO A 161 5.30 18.11 -22.94
CA PRO A 161 5.52 19.16 -21.95
C PRO A 161 4.59 20.34 -22.27
N ALA A 162 3.79 20.74 -21.27
CA ALA A 162 2.82 21.81 -21.45
C ALA A 162 3.53 23.07 -21.93
N ALA A 163 3.17 23.52 -23.14
CA ALA A 163 3.54 24.83 -23.65
C ALA A 163 2.98 25.89 -22.68
N THR A 164 3.87 26.60 -21.99
CA THR A 164 3.66 27.91 -21.32
C THR A 164 2.23 28.19 -20.79
N GLY A 165 1.67 27.25 -20.01
CA GLY A 165 0.34 27.33 -19.41
C GLY A 165 0.37 26.99 -17.92
N SER A 166 -0.77 27.12 -17.22
CA SER A 166 -0.85 26.84 -15.78
C SER A 166 -0.46 25.39 -15.48
N VAL A 167 0.43 25.22 -14.51
CA VAL A 167 1.06 23.93 -14.17
C VAL A 167 0.04 22.92 -13.60
N GLU A 168 -1.01 23.41 -12.94
CA GLU A 168 -1.95 22.61 -12.17
C GLU A 168 -2.91 21.73 -13.02
N PRO A 169 -3.59 22.24 -14.06
CA PRO A 169 -4.36 21.39 -14.97
C PRO A 169 -3.53 20.29 -15.61
N ALA A 170 -2.27 20.57 -15.96
CA ALA A 170 -1.36 19.58 -16.53
C ALA A 170 -0.98 18.48 -15.52
N ILE A 171 -0.73 18.84 -14.25
CA ILE A 171 -0.52 17.86 -13.18
C ILE A 171 -1.76 16.97 -13.01
N ARG A 172 -2.95 17.56 -12.94
CA ARG A 172 -4.20 16.80 -12.79
C ARG A 172 -4.44 15.82 -13.93
N GLN A 173 -4.18 16.25 -15.16
CA GLN A 173 -4.33 15.40 -16.33
C GLN A 173 -3.34 14.23 -16.29
N ARG A 174 -2.05 14.49 -16.00
CA ARG A 174 -1.06 13.41 -15.83
C ARG A 174 -1.42 12.45 -14.71
N ALA A 175 -1.89 12.96 -13.58
CA ALA A 175 -2.33 12.13 -12.47
C ALA A 175 -3.51 11.23 -12.83
N LEU A 176 -4.50 11.74 -13.57
CA LEU A 176 -5.63 10.94 -14.04
C LEU A 176 -5.17 9.81 -14.98
N GLU A 177 -4.33 10.15 -15.96
CA GLU A 177 -3.81 9.17 -16.92
C GLU A 177 -2.91 8.13 -16.25
N GLY A 178 -2.02 8.58 -15.38
CA GLY A 178 -1.11 7.74 -14.60
C GLY A 178 -1.86 6.80 -13.67
N PHE A 179 -2.85 7.30 -12.93
CA PHE A 179 -3.70 6.48 -12.06
C PHE A 179 -4.41 5.39 -12.85
N GLU A 180 -5.04 5.73 -13.98
CA GLU A 180 -5.75 4.75 -14.80
C GLU A 180 -4.81 3.73 -15.46
N ALA A 181 -3.60 4.15 -15.84
CA ALA A 181 -2.56 3.25 -16.34
C ALA A 181 -2.06 2.31 -15.25
N ALA A 182 -1.75 2.82 -14.05
CA ALA A 182 -1.36 2.06 -12.87
C ALA A 182 -2.44 1.05 -12.48
N ARG A 183 -3.70 1.46 -12.54
CA ARG A 183 -4.85 0.60 -12.22
C ARG A 183 -5.01 -0.56 -13.22
N ARG A 184 -4.88 -0.27 -14.53
CA ARG A 184 -4.91 -1.30 -15.57
C ARG A 184 -3.74 -2.27 -15.42
N ALA A 185 -2.52 -1.76 -15.31
CA ALA A 185 -1.31 -2.58 -15.17
C ALA A 185 -1.35 -3.46 -13.91
N GLY A 186 -1.79 -2.90 -12.78
CA GLY A 186 -1.96 -3.63 -11.53
C GLY A 186 -2.96 -4.78 -11.65
N ARG A 187 -4.14 -4.53 -12.24
CA ARG A 187 -5.14 -5.59 -12.49
C ARG A 187 -4.62 -6.69 -13.39
N ASP A 188 -3.94 -6.33 -14.49
CA ASP A 188 -3.43 -7.31 -15.45
C ASP A 188 -2.30 -8.15 -14.82
N ARG A 189 -1.46 -7.54 -13.98
CA ARG A 189 -0.47 -8.28 -13.20
C ARG A 189 -1.15 -9.21 -12.19
N TYR A 190 -2.12 -8.72 -11.42
CA TYR A 190 -2.85 -9.53 -10.46
C TYR A 190 -3.51 -10.75 -11.11
N ARG A 191 -4.21 -10.57 -12.24
CA ARG A 191 -4.83 -11.69 -12.99
C ARG A 191 -3.84 -12.79 -13.35
N LYS A 192 -2.61 -12.42 -13.74
CA LYS A 192 -1.55 -13.38 -14.09
C LYS A 192 -1.02 -14.15 -12.88
N ILE A 193 -0.96 -13.50 -11.72
CA ILE A 193 -0.34 -14.08 -10.50
C ILE A 193 -1.36 -14.67 -9.52
N ALA A 194 -2.64 -14.35 -9.65
CA ALA A 194 -3.70 -14.83 -8.76
C ALA A 194 -3.70 -16.36 -8.56
N PRO A 195 -3.46 -17.20 -9.58
CA PRO A 195 -3.37 -18.66 -9.38
C PRO A 195 -2.22 -19.10 -8.46
N ARG A 196 -1.20 -18.25 -8.24
CA ARG A 196 -0.06 -18.52 -7.35
C ARG A 196 -0.24 -17.99 -5.93
N LEU A 197 -1.28 -17.19 -5.69
CA LEU A 197 -1.64 -16.72 -4.34
C LEU A 197 -2.45 -17.78 -3.57
N ASP A 198 -2.00 -19.04 -3.62
CA ASP A 198 -2.66 -20.22 -3.06
C ASP A 198 -2.06 -20.70 -1.72
N GLY A 199 -1.06 -19.97 -1.21
CA GLY A 199 -0.30 -20.32 -0.02
C GLY A 199 0.81 -21.36 -0.23
N ARG A 200 0.76 -22.14 -1.32
CA ARG A 200 1.77 -23.15 -1.65
C ARG A 200 3.02 -22.55 -2.29
N HIS A 201 2.87 -21.40 -2.95
CA HIS A 201 3.98 -20.65 -3.55
C HIS A 201 4.62 -19.63 -2.60
N ARG A 202 4.30 -19.68 -1.31
CA ARG A 202 5.03 -18.91 -0.30
C ARG A 202 6.48 -19.42 -0.19
N PRO A 203 7.46 -18.55 0.09
CA PRO A 203 7.33 -17.11 0.33
C PRO A 203 7.40 -16.23 -0.94
N ASP A 204 7.52 -16.82 -2.13
CA ASP A 204 7.74 -16.08 -3.38
C ASP A 204 6.51 -15.25 -3.82
N TYR A 205 5.32 -15.74 -3.52
CA TYR A 205 4.06 -15.08 -3.81
C TYR A 205 3.26 -14.91 -2.54
N ALA A 206 2.96 -13.66 -2.18
CA ALA A 206 2.20 -13.35 -0.98
C ALA A 206 1.25 -12.17 -1.19
N LEU A 207 0.09 -12.26 -0.56
CA LEU A 207 -0.82 -11.13 -0.34
C LEU A 207 -0.87 -10.87 1.16
N ILE A 208 -0.56 -9.64 1.55
CA ILE A 208 -0.46 -9.21 2.95
C ILE A 208 -1.57 -8.19 3.20
N ASP A 209 -2.71 -8.66 3.71
CA ASP A 209 -3.81 -7.81 4.15
C ASP A 209 -3.41 -7.04 5.41
N ILE A 210 -3.45 -5.71 5.32
CA ILE A 210 -2.97 -4.84 6.39
C ILE A 210 -3.84 -4.97 7.64
N SER A 211 -5.16 -5.03 7.51
CA SER A 211 -6.02 -5.19 8.67
C SER A 211 -5.84 -6.55 9.34
N LYS A 212 -5.63 -7.63 8.56
CA LYS A 212 -5.29 -8.95 9.13
C LYS A 212 -3.94 -8.91 9.84
N ALA A 213 -2.93 -8.26 9.25
CA ALA A 213 -1.63 -8.11 9.87
C ALA A 213 -1.73 -7.36 11.22
N ARG A 214 -2.52 -6.28 11.27
CA ARG A 214 -2.81 -5.53 12.52
C ARG A 214 -3.55 -6.39 13.54
N ALA A 215 -4.53 -7.18 13.13
CA ALA A 215 -5.24 -8.11 14.01
C ALA A 215 -4.31 -9.19 14.60
N TYR A 216 -3.23 -9.55 13.89
CA TYR A 216 -2.17 -10.43 14.39
C TYR A 216 -1.08 -9.70 15.21
N GLY A 217 -1.24 -8.41 15.48
CA GLY A 217 -0.32 -7.63 16.32
C GLY A 217 0.92 -7.12 15.58
N ILE A 218 0.99 -7.23 14.26
CA ILE A 218 2.03 -6.57 13.48
C ILE A 218 1.69 -5.09 13.45
N MET A 219 2.43 -4.26 14.18
CA MET A 219 2.21 -2.82 14.27
C MET A 219 3.16 -2.04 13.36
N PRO A 220 2.86 -0.77 13.01
CA PRO A 220 3.80 0.07 12.30
C PRO A 220 5.15 0.17 13.03
N LEU A 221 6.23 0.35 12.27
CA LEU A 221 7.57 0.54 12.83
C LEU A 221 7.56 1.72 13.81
N ALA A 222 8.18 1.52 14.97
CA ALA A 222 8.42 2.60 15.92
C ALA A 222 9.56 3.49 15.39
N VAL A 223 9.25 4.37 14.45
CA VAL A 223 10.16 5.42 14.03
C VAL A 223 10.14 6.46 15.14
N GLY A 224 11.31 6.79 15.71
CA GLY A 224 11.45 7.66 16.89
C GLY A 224 10.68 8.97 16.76
N ARG A 225 9.43 8.97 17.21
CA ARG A 225 8.65 10.18 17.50
C ARG A 225 9.28 10.74 18.76
N GLY A 226 10.17 11.71 18.62
CA GLY A 226 10.66 12.46 19.78
C GLY A 226 9.48 12.85 20.67
N ASP A 227 9.48 12.34 21.89
CA ASP A 227 8.62 12.67 23.02
C ASP A 227 7.21 13.17 22.70
N ARG A 228 6.40 12.35 22.05
CA ARG A 228 4.95 12.39 22.26
C ARG A 228 4.51 11.07 22.85
N ALA A 229 4.27 11.09 24.15
CA ALA A 229 3.71 10.00 24.94
C ALA A 229 2.61 9.27 24.14
N GLY A 230 2.93 8.08 23.67
CA GLY A 230 2.04 7.28 22.86
C GLY A 230 0.90 6.74 23.70
N SER A 231 -0.32 7.23 23.47
CA SER A 231 -1.50 6.39 23.67
C SER A 231 -1.54 5.41 22.50
N ALA A 232 -1.31 4.12 22.78
CA ALA A 232 -1.58 3.06 21.82
C ALA A 232 -3.01 3.21 21.27
N PRO A 233 -3.24 3.08 19.95
CA PRO A 233 -4.60 3.07 19.44
C PRO A 233 -5.30 1.83 19.99
N VAL A 234 -6.29 2.05 20.86
CA VAL A 234 -7.18 1.00 21.34
C VAL A 234 -8.01 0.54 20.14
N ALA A 235 -7.71 -0.65 19.63
CA ALA A 235 -8.50 -1.27 18.58
C ALA A 235 -9.88 -1.62 19.14
N PHE A 236 -10.91 -0.87 18.76
CA PHE A 236 -12.29 -1.33 18.87
C PHE A 236 -12.64 -2.13 17.62
N SER A 237 -12.30 -3.42 17.61
CA SER A 237 -13.03 -4.39 16.82
C SER A 237 -13.94 -5.17 17.77
N THR A 238 -15.23 -4.88 17.77
CA THR A 238 -16.21 -5.72 18.43
C THR A 238 -16.14 -7.11 17.79
N PRO A 239 -15.93 -8.20 18.56
CA PRO A 239 -15.94 -9.54 17.98
C PRO A 239 -17.34 -9.83 17.45
N LEU A 240 -17.43 -10.34 16.22
CA LEU A 240 -18.64 -11.00 15.75
C LEU A 240 -18.94 -12.18 16.68
N ARG A 241 -20.03 -12.09 17.45
CA ARG A 241 -20.54 -13.21 18.23
C ARG A 241 -20.86 -14.36 17.27
N PRO A 242 -20.37 -15.59 17.51
CA PRO A 242 -20.83 -16.75 16.75
C PRO A 242 -22.31 -16.98 17.07
N GLN A 243 -23.17 -16.94 16.06
CA GLN A 243 -24.55 -17.39 16.20
C GLN A 243 -24.54 -18.90 16.41
N ARG A 244 -25.04 -19.35 17.58
CA ARG A 244 -25.30 -20.78 17.81
C ARG A 244 -26.43 -21.23 16.89
N PRO A 245 -26.31 -22.38 16.21
CA PRO A 245 -27.44 -22.94 15.48
C PRO A 245 -28.57 -23.27 16.45
N ALA A 246 -29.80 -22.94 16.05
CA ALA A 246 -31.00 -23.23 16.81
C ALA A 246 -31.09 -24.75 17.07
N ARG A 247 -31.25 -25.13 18.34
CA ARG A 247 -31.58 -26.50 18.72
C ARG A 247 -32.94 -26.84 18.12
N GLN A 248 -32.98 -27.76 17.18
CA GLN A 248 -34.19 -28.53 16.91
C GLN A 248 -34.29 -29.55 18.06
N ASN A 249 -35.35 -29.41 18.85
CA ASN A 249 -35.72 -30.40 19.86
C ASN A 249 -36.69 -31.43 19.23
N PRO A 250 -36.73 -32.66 19.79
CA PRO A 250 -37.08 -33.90 19.08
C PRO A 250 -38.53 -34.00 18.62
#